data_AF-A0A949BQW6-F1
#
_entry.id   AF-A0A949BQW6-F1
#
_cell.length_a   1.000
_cell.length_b   1.000
_cell.length_c   1.000
_cell.angle_alpha   90.00
_cell.angle_beta   90.00
_cell.angle_gamma   90.00
#
_symmetry.space_group_name_H-M   'P 1'
#
loop_
_entity.id
_entity.type
_entity.pdbx_description
1 polymer ?
#
loop_
_entity_poly.entity_id
_entity_poly.type
_entity_poly.pdbx_seq_one_letter_code
_entity_poly.pdbx_strand_id
1 'polypeptide(L)' 'MHYKQVAALKNARSVTERIFTREDQGQNHCQIGNLGLALDVMVEWIEEITIETENQGS' A
#
# COMPACT_ATOMS: atom_id res chain seq x y z
N MET A 1 6.63 14.00 6.64
CA MET A 1 7.71 13.55 5.74
C MET A 1 7.16 12.68 4.61
N HIS A 2 6.22 11.78 4.89
CA HIS A 2 5.53 10.89 3.93
C HIS A 2 5.28 11.49 2.53
N TYR A 3 4.49 12.57 2.43
CA TYR A 3 4.18 13.18 1.13
C TYR A 3 5.41 13.62 0.31
N LYS A 4 6.50 14.03 0.98
CA LYS A 4 7.76 14.38 0.29
C LYS A 4 8.46 13.14 -0.26
N GLN A 5 8.35 12.00 0.42
CA GLN A 5 8.93 10.73 -0.03
C GLN A 5 8.17 10.20 -1.25
N VAL A 6 6.84 10.28 -1.24
CA VAL A 6 6.02 9.85 -2.38
C VAL A 6 6.20 10.79 -3.58
N ALA A 7 6.25 12.11 -3.35
CA ALA A 7 6.58 13.07 -4.41
C ALA A 7 7.98 12.86 -5.02
N ALA A 8 8.91 12.22 -4.30
CA ALA A 8 10.25 11.92 -4.83
C ALA A 8 10.24 10.75 -5.83
N LEU A 9 9.21 9.89 -5.85
CA LEU A 9 9.05 8.76 -6.76
C LEU A 9 8.54 9.17 -8.16
N LYS A 10 9.04 10.30 -8.69
CA LYS A 10 8.56 10.95 -9.93
C LYS A 10 8.65 10.10 -11.21
N ASN A 11 9.43 9.03 -11.20
CA ASN A 11 9.64 8.15 -12.36
C ASN A 11 8.90 6.81 -12.21
N ALA A 12 8.18 6.59 -11.11
CA ALA A 12 7.39 5.37 -10.94
C ALA A 12 6.15 5.42 -11.86
N ARG A 13 5.86 4.31 -12.55
CA ARG A 13 4.68 4.19 -13.43
C ARG A 13 3.37 4.32 -12.66
N SER A 14 3.33 3.77 -11.45
CA SER A 14 2.21 3.82 -10.51
C SER A 14 2.76 3.71 -9.08
N VAL A 15 2.13 4.39 -8.12
CA VAL A 15 2.45 4.34 -6.70
C VAL A 15 1.16 4.35 -5.89
N THR A 16 1.04 3.43 -4.94
CA THR A 16 -0.01 3.40 -3.92
C THR A 16 0.64 3.69 -2.57
N GLU A 17 0.11 4.65 -1.81
CA GLU A 17 0.58 4.99 -0.47
C GLU A 17 -0.53 4.75 0.57
N ARG A 18 -0.16 4.30 1.77
CA ARG A 18 -1.07 4.17 2.93
C ARG A 18 -0.35 4.58 4.21
N ILE A 19 -1.03 5.34 5.06
CA ILE A 19 -0.57 5.68 6.40
C ILE A 19 -1.40 4.88 7.41
N PHE A 20 -0.75 4.02 8.20
CA PHE A 20 -1.39 3.40 9.36
C PHE A 20 -1.37 4.39 10.53
N THR A 21 -2.56 4.73 11.02
CA THR A 21 -2.77 5.65 12.13
C THR A 21 -2.85 4.90 13.45
N ARG A 22 -2.99 5.64 14.56
CA ARG A 22 -3.22 5.04 15.89
C ARG A 22 -4.56 4.30 15.97
N GLU A 23 -5.56 4.74 15.22
CA GLU A 23 -6.89 4.13 15.21
C GLU A 23 -6.85 2.76 14.53
N ASP A 24 -5.97 2.60 13.54
CA ASP A 24 -5.70 1.31 12.87
C ASP A 24 -4.94 0.32 13.77
N GLN A 25 -4.34 0.79 14.87
CA GLN A 25 -3.40 0.04 15.71
C GLN A 25 -2.18 -0.51 14.95
N GLY A 26 -1.93 -0.07 13.72
CA GLY A 26 -0.85 -0.52 12.84
C GLY A 26 0.33 0.45 12.74
N GLN A 27 0.34 1.56 13.47
CA GLN A 27 1.36 2.62 13.36
C GLN A 27 2.76 2.23 13.83
N ASN A 28 2.92 1.09 14.51
CA ASN A 28 4.20 0.62 15.02
C ASN A 28 5.15 0.20 13.89
N HIS A 29 6.45 0.10 14.18
CA HIS A 29 7.43 -0.42 13.22
C HIS A 29 6.99 -1.81 12.72
N CYS A 30 7.00 -2.01 11.40
CA CYS A 30 6.53 -3.23 10.74
C CYS A 30 5.06 -3.57 11.03
N GLN A 31 4.26 -2.58 11.42
CA GLN A 31 2.83 -2.70 11.67
C GLN A 31 2.45 -3.81 12.68
N ILE A 32 3.37 -4.17 13.59
CA ILE A 32 3.22 -5.28 14.54
C ILE A 32 1.98 -5.16 15.44
N GLY A 33 1.53 -3.94 15.73
CA GLY A 33 0.31 -3.72 16.52
C GLY A 33 -0.98 -4.20 15.82
N ASN A 34 -0.97 -4.30 14.49
CA ASN A 34 -2.08 -4.85 13.71
C ASN A 34 -1.57 -5.47 12.41
N LEU A 35 -0.83 -6.59 12.55
CA LEU A 35 -0.23 -7.29 11.42
C LEU A 35 -1.29 -7.84 10.45
N GLY A 36 -2.46 -8.25 10.96
CA GLY A 36 -3.57 -8.73 10.15
C GLY A 36 -4.01 -7.68 9.12
N LEU A 37 -4.36 -6.48 9.59
CA LEU A 37 -4.72 -5.36 8.71
C LEU A 37 -3.61 -5.03 7.70
N ALA A 38 -2.34 -5.09 8.12
CA ALA A 38 -1.23 -4.82 7.21
C ALA A 38 -1.12 -5.87 6.09
N LEU A 39 -1.36 -7.15 6.40
CA LEU A 39 -1.36 -8.22 5.42
C LEU A 39 -2.58 -8.14 4.49
N ASP A 40 -3.76 -7.87 5.04
CA ASP A 40 -5.00 -7.71 4.26
C ASP A 40 -4.82 -6.61 3.20
N VAL A 41 -4.30 -5.45 3.61
CA VAL A 41 -3.98 -4.34 2.69
C VAL A 41 -3.01 -4.75 1.58
N MET A 42 -1.98 -5.55 1.90
CA MET A 42 -1.02 -5.99 0.88
C MET A 42 -1.64 -6.99 -0.09
N VAL A 43 -2.46 -7.92 0.40
CA VAL A 43 -3.14 -8.93 -0.42
C VAL A 43 -4.15 -8.25 -1.34
N GLU A 44 -5.04 -7.42 -0.80
CA GLU A 44 -6.03 -6.66 -1.58
C GLU A 44 -5.34 -5.85 -2.69
N TRP A 45 -4.25 -5.15 -2.36
CA TRP A 45 -3.48 -4.39 -3.36
C TRP A 45 -2.90 -5.27 -4.47
N ILE A 46 -2.34 -6.45 -4.13
CA ILE A 46 -1.78 -7.38 -5.12
C ILE A 46 -2.89 -7.94 -6.03
N GLU A 47 -4.05 -8.26 -5.47
CA GLU A 47 -5.19 -8.79 -6.23
C GLU A 47 -5.72 -7.74 -7.21
N GLU A 48 -5.93 -6.50 -6.75
CA GLU A 48 -6.38 -5.39 -7.59
C GLU A 48 -5.46 -5.17 -8.81
N ILE A 49 -4.15 -5.03 -8.58
CA ILE A 49 -3.20 -4.79 -9.68
C ILE A 49 -3.07 -5.99 -10.63
N THR A 50 -3.26 -7.21 -10.12
CA THR A 50 -3.21 -8.43 -10.94
C THR A 50 -4.40 -8.45 -11.89
N ILE A 51 -5.60 -8.20 -11.37
CA ILE A 51 -6.84 -8.12 -12.16
C ILE A 51 -6.75 -7.01 -13.20
N GLU A 52 -6.27 -5.82 -12.84
CA GLU A 52 -6.08 -4.72 -13.79
C GLU A 52 -5.12 -5.09 -14.92
N THR A 53 -4.02 -5.76 -14.61
CA THR A 53 -3.01 -6.16 -15.60
C THR A 53 -3.55 -7.21 -16.56
N GLU A 54 -4.33 -8.18 -16.06
CA GLU A 54 -4.98 -9.20 -16.90
C GLU A 54 -6.03 -8.59 -17.84
N ASN A 55 -6.82 -7.64 -17.36
CA ASN A 55 -7.86 -6.97 -18.15
C ASN A 55 -7.30 -6.04 -19.23
N GLN A 56 -6.08 -5.50 -19.07
CA GLN A 56 -5.41 -4.68 -20.08
C GLN A 56 -4.74 -5.49 -21.21
N GLY A 57 -4.68 -6.83 -21.07
CA GLY A 57 -4.13 -7.75 -22.07
C GLY A 57 -5.15 -8.44 -22.96
N SER A 58 -6.45 -8.15 -22.81
CA SER A 58 -7.57 -8.68 -23.60
C SER A 58 -7.96 -7.78 -24.78
#